data_AF-A0A7Y3HPS5-F1
#
_entry.id   AF-A0A7Y3HPS5-F1
#
_cell.length_a   1.000
_cell.length_b   1.000
_cell.length_c   1.000
_cell.angle_alpha   90.00
_cell.angle_beta   90.00
_cell.angle_gamma   90.00
#
_symmetry.space_group_name_H-M   'P 1'
#
loop_
_entity.id
_entity.type
_entity.pdbx_description
1 polymer ?
#
loop_
_entity_poly.entity_id
_entity_poly.type
_entity_poly.pdbx_seq_one_letter_code
_entity_poly.pdbx_strand_id
1 'polypeptide(L)'
;MQTLEVKSKLQHILAEEFAILEDVVLKQTPNADLHRKAYAYFEQNGFPTKKNEEWKYMSLSKMLNKEYAFPRPSDKLSLTEEEFADYPLHCIEAYNIVMENGRWNKELSSKDLPKGLHVKLLSETSGEVSKYIYKTVPHDTNAFTALNSAFSTNPVVISLEKNTVLDKP
;
A
#
# COMPACT_ATOMS: atom_id res chain seq x y z
N MET A 1 9.72 -19.44 29.36
CA MET A 1 8.32 -18.97 29.34
C MET A 1 8.28 -17.72 28.48
N GLN A 2 7.77 -17.85 27.26
CA GLN A 2 7.61 -16.71 26.35
C GLN A 2 6.29 -16.03 26.75
N THR A 3 6.38 -14.81 27.27
CA THR A 3 5.20 -14.01 27.62
C THR A 3 4.41 -13.82 26.32
N LEU A 4 3.21 -14.40 26.22
CA LEU A 4 2.27 -14.08 25.15
C LEU A 4 1.89 -12.61 25.32
N GLU A 5 2.56 -11.72 24.59
CA GLU A 5 2.10 -10.34 24.47
C GLU A 5 0.68 -10.36 23.91
N VAL A 6 -0.24 -9.76 24.67
CA VAL A 6 -1.62 -9.60 24.24
C VAL A 6 -1.60 -8.75 22.96
N LYS A 7 -1.93 -9.36 21.82
CA LYS A 7 -2.04 -8.67 20.53
C LYS A 7 -3.01 -7.49 20.68
N SER A 8 -2.64 -6.33 20.14
CA SER A 8 -3.52 -5.15 20.12
C SER A 8 -4.77 -5.39 19.27
N LYS A 9 -5.83 -4.58 19.47
CA LYS A 9 -7.05 -4.64 18.65
C LYS A 9 -6.73 -4.54 17.16
N LEU A 10 -5.81 -3.65 16.78
CA LEU A 10 -5.36 -3.52 15.39
C LEU A 10 -4.62 -4.76 14.88
N GLN A 11 -3.79 -5.41 15.70
CA GLN A 11 -3.11 -6.65 15.30
C GLN A 11 -4.10 -7.79 15.04
N HIS A 12 -5.21 -7.86 15.80
CA HIS A 12 -6.27 -8.82 15.53
C HIS A 12 -6.94 -8.57 14.18
N ILE A 13 -7.35 -7.32 13.92
CA ILE A 13 -7.95 -6.92 12.65
C ILE A 13 -7.00 -7.24 11.49
N LEU A 14 -5.72 -6.88 11.60
CA LEU A 14 -4.72 -7.17 10.57
C LEU A 14 -4.59 -8.67 10.29
N ALA A 15 -4.71 -9.54 11.30
CA ALA A 15 -4.67 -10.98 11.11
C ALA A 15 -5.90 -11.51 10.36
N GLU A 16 -7.09 -11.03 10.71
CA GLU A 16 -8.32 -11.37 10.00
C GLU A 16 -8.27 -10.91 8.54
N GLU A 17 -7.84 -9.67 8.31
CA GLU A 17 -7.75 -9.09 6.97
C GLU A 17 -6.67 -9.75 6.12
N PHE A 18 -5.53 -10.14 6.70
CA PHE A 18 -4.51 -10.87 5.97
C PHE A 18 -4.97 -12.28 5.58
N ALA A 19 -5.74 -12.95 6.45
CA ALA A 19 -6.31 -14.26 6.11
C ALA A 19 -7.30 -14.16 4.92
N ILE A 20 -8.14 -13.12 4.90
CA ILE A 20 -9.04 -12.84 3.76
C ILE A 20 -8.22 -12.55 2.50
N LEU A 21 -7.21 -11.69 2.60
CA LEU A 21 -6.32 -11.33 1.50
C LEU A 21 -5.63 -12.59 0.92
N GLU A 22 -5.17 -13.49 1.78
CA GLU A 22 -4.52 -14.73 1.39
C GLU A 22 -5.46 -15.64 0.61
N ASP A 23 -6.70 -15.79 1.08
CA ASP A 23 -7.68 -16.69 0.46
C ASP A 23 -8.19 -16.17 -0.89
N VAL A 24 -8.38 -14.85 -0.99
CA VAL A 24 -9.06 -14.20 -2.13
C VAL A 24 -8.08 -13.68 -3.18
N VAL A 25 -6.95 -13.09 -2.77
CA VAL A 25 -6.07 -12.32 -3.67
C VAL A 25 -4.72 -13.00 -3.89
N LEU A 26 -4.05 -13.46 -2.82
CA LEU A 26 -2.67 -13.92 -2.95
C LEU A 26 -2.53 -15.20 -3.76
N LYS A 27 -3.53 -16.08 -3.78
CA LYS A 27 -3.50 -17.33 -4.59
C LYS A 27 -3.22 -17.10 -6.08
N GLN A 28 -3.58 -15.93 -6.60
CA GLN A 28 -3.44 -15.58 -8.02
C GLN A 28 -2.34 -14.53 -8.26
N THR A 29 -1.61 -14.14 -7.20
CA THR A 29 -0.61 -13.07 -7.26
C THR A 29 0.79 -13.66 -7.49
N PRO A 30 1.55 -13.23 -8.52
CA PRO A 30 2.88 -13.77 -8.83
C PRO A 30 3.93 -13.70 -7.71
N ASN A 31 3.75 -12.77 -6.75
CA ASN A 31 4.67 -12.54 -5.62
C ASN A 31 4.04 -12.91 -4.26
N ALA A 32 3.08 -13.84 -4.22
CA ALA A 32 2.39 -14.25 -3.00
C ALA A 32 3.32 -14.56 -1.82
N ASP A 33 4.45 -15.24 -2.08
CA ASP A 33 5.40 -15.62 -1.04
C ASP A 33 6.10 -14.43 -0.39
N LEU A 34 6.32 -13.34 -1.13
CA LEU A 34 6.85 -12.11 -0.54
C LEU A 34 5.84 -11.53 0.45
N HIS A 35 4.56 -11.44 0.07
CA HIS A 35 3.50 -10.92 0.93
C HIS A 35 3.37 -11.75 2.21
N ARG A 36 3.44 -13.09 2.10
CA ARG A 36 3.46 -14.01 3.25
C ARG A 36 4.67 -13.80 4.15
N LYS A 37 5.87 -13.71 3.59
CA LYS A 37 7.10 -13.48 4.38
C LYS A 37 7.07 -12.14 5.10
N ALA A 38 6.59 -11.10 4.43
CA ALA A 38 6.40 -9.78 5.03
C ALA A 38 5.41 -9.83 6.20
N TYR A 39 4.26 -10.47 6.03
CA TYR A 39 3.29 -10.59 7.10
C TYR A 39 3.80 -11.45 8.27
N ALA A 40 4.48 -12.57 7.99
CA ALA A 40 5.08 -13.42 9.01
C ALA A 40 6.13 -12.67 9.84
N TYR A 41 6.95 -11.82 9.20
CA TYR A 41 7.88 -10.93 9.89
C TYR A 41 7.14 -9.96 10.82
N PHE A 42 6.06 -9.34 10.36
CA PHE A 42 5.24 -8.46 11.21
C PHE A 42 4.58 -9.22 12.36
N GLU A 43 4.04 -10.42 12.12
CA GLU A 43 3.39 -11.21 13.16
C GLU A 43 4.38 -11.60 14.28
N GLN A 44 5.63 -11.91 13.91
CA GLN A 44 6.67 -12.26 14.87
C GLN A 44 7.15 -11.04 15.70
N ASN A 45 7.31 -9.88 15.05
CA ASN A 45 7.95 -8.72 15.66
C ASN A 45 6.97 -7.69 16.25
N GLY A 46 5.71 -7.73 15.80
CA GLY A 46 4.67 -6.79 16.21
C GLY A 46 4.96 -5.34 15.84
N PHE A 47 4.21 -4.42 16.46
CA PHE A 47 4.47 -2.99 16.35
C PHE A 47 5.64 -2.57 17.26
N PRO A 48 6.46 -1.59 16.83
CA PRO A 48 7.53 -1.10 17.67
C PRO A 48 6.98 -0.37 18.90
N THR A 49 7.76 -0.37 19.97
CA THR A 49 7.46 0.31 21.21
C THR A 49 8.51 1.39 21.47
N LYS A 50 8.31 2.23 22.49
CA LYS A 50 9.33 3.21 22.91
C LYS A 50 10.65 2.59 23.38
N LYS A 51 10.71 1.26 23.54
CA LYS A 51 11.96 0.53 23.82
C LYS A 51 12.85 0.41 22.58
N ASN A 52 12.27 0.49 21.38
CA ASN A 52 13.02 0.53 20.13
C ASN A 52 13.59 1.95 19.93
N GLU A 53 14.89 2.07 19.66
CA GLU A 53 15.58 3.37 19.64
C GLU A 53 14.95 4.36 18.63
N GLU A 54 14.61 3.88 17.43
CA GLU A 54 13.95 4.65 16.37
C GLU A 54 12.57 5.21 16.80
N TRP A 55 11.95 4.63 17.83
CA TRP A 55 10.59 4.94 18.28
C TRP A 55 10.55 5.54 19.69
N LYS A 56 11.71 5.80 20.31
CA LYS A 56 11.84 6.29 21.69
C LYS A 56 10.98 7.52 21.97
N TYR A 57 10.88 8.42 20.99
CA TYR A 57 10.17 9.70 21.10
C TYR A 57 8.80 9.70 20.40
N MET A 58 8.37 8.59 19.79
CA MET A 58 7.10 8.50 19.06
C MET A 58 6.22 7.40 19.66
N SER A 59 5.17 7.79 20.37
CA SER A 59 4.22 6.84 20.96
C SER A 59 3.19 6.36 19.94
N LEU A 60 3.15 5.06 19.68
CA LEU A 60 2.13 4.46 18.80
C LEU A 60 0.79 4.14 19.50
N SER A 61 0.72 4.24 20.82
CA SER A 61 -0.47 3.84 21.61
C SER A 61 -1.80 4.41 21.11
N LYS A 62 -1.83 5.70 20.72
CA LYS A 62 -3.05 6.33 20.19
C LYS A 62 -3.48 5.75 18.84
N MET A 63 -2.52 5.38 17.99
CA MET A 63 -2.81 4.76 16.70
C MET A 63 -3.34 3.34 16.92
N LEU A 64 -2.64 2.53 17.73
CA LEU A 64 -2.97 1.11 17.91
C LEU A 64 -4.32 0.83 18.58
N ASN A 65 -4.85 1.81 19.33
CA ASN A 65 -6.10 1.66 20.09
C ASN A 65 -7.32 2.30 19.39
N LYS A 66 -7.18 2.83 18.18
CA LYS A 66 -8.31 3.30 17.39
C LYS A 66 -9.13 2.14 16.83
N GLU A 67 -10.36 2.44 16.45
CA GLU A 67 -11.17 1.53 15.64
C GLU A 67 -10.77 1.68 14.18
N TYR A 68 -10.56 0.54 13.52
CA TYR A 68 -10.19 0.48 12.12
C TYR A 68 -11.22 -0.36 11.37
N ALA A 69 -11.51 0.06 10.15
CA ALA A 69 -12.23 -0.72 9.15
C ALA A 69 -11.37 -0.80 7.90
N PHE A 70 -11.37 -1.97 7.26
CA PHE A 70 -10.67 -2.18 5.99
C PHE A 70 -11.65 -2.04 4.83
N PRO A 71 -11.22 -1.44 3.71
CA PRO A 71 -12.03 -1.38 2.51
C PRO A 71 -12.31 -2.80 2.01
N ARG A 72 -13.57 -3.06 1.65
CA ARG A 72 -14.00 -4.32 1.03
C ARG A 72 -13.91 -4.21 -0.49
N PRO A 73 -13.67 -5.32 -1.21
CA PRO A 73 -13.66 -5.31 -2.68
C PRO A 73 -14.95 -4.80 -3.31
N SER A 74 -16.09 -5.01 -2.63
CA SER A 74 -17.41 -4.53 -3.03
C SER A 74 -17.64 -3.04 -2.81
N ASP A 75 -16.79 -2.38 -2.01
CA ASP A 75 -16.94 -0.96 -1.73
C ASP A 75 -16.76 -0.17 -3.02
N LYS A 76 -17.61 0.83 -3.21
CA LYS A 76 -17.48 1.76 -4.33
C LYS A 76 -16.47 2.83 -3.97
N LEU A 77 -15.76 3.30 -4.98
CA LEU A 77 -15.03 4.56 -4.88
C LEU A 77 -16.06 5.67 -4.67
N SER A 78 -15.84 6.48 -3.65
CA SER A 78 -16.80 7.44 -3.11
C SER A 78 -16.38 8.87 -3.31
N LEU A 79 -15.09 9.12 -3.58
CA LEU A 79 -14.58 10.45 -3.84
C LEU A 79 -15.23 11.04 -5.09
N THR A 80 -15.86 12.20 -4.93
CA THR A 80 -16.52 12.94 -6.02
C THR A 80 -15.57 13.89 -6.74
N GLU A 81 -15.95 14.34 -7.94
CA GLU A 81 -15.20 15.38 -8.66
C GLU A 81 -15.14 16.71 -7.89
N GLU A 82 -16.22 17.08 -7.19
CA GLU A 82 -16.27 18.31 -6.38
C GLU A 82 -15.29 18.23 -5.21
N GLU A 83 -15.31 17.13 -4.45
CA GLU A 83 -14.35 16.91 -3.35
C GLU A 83 -12.91 16.85 -3.85
N PHE A 84 -12.67 16.27 -5.04
CA PHE A 84 -11.35 16.24 -5.65
C PHE A 84 -10.90 17.61 -6.16
N ALA A 85 -11.80 18.42 -6.71
CA ALA A 85 -11.48 19.78 -7.15
C ALA A 85 -11.10 20.69 -5.97
N ASP A 86 -11.66 20.43 -4.79
CA ASP A 86 -11.35 21.12 -3.55
C ASP A 86 -10.05 20.63 -2.87
N TYR A 87 -9.42 19.56 -3.37
CA TYR A 87 -8.15 19.08 -2.81
C TYR A 87 -7.03 20.12 -3.02
N PRO A 88 -6.21 20.42 -2.00
CA PRO A 88 -5.20 21.49 -2.09
C PRO A 88 -4.19 21.36 -3.23
N LEU A 89 -3.95 20.13 -3.73
CA LEU A 89 -3.02 19.87 -4.83
C LEU A 89 -3.66 19.99 -6.21
N HIS A 90 -4.98 20.14 -6.31
CA HIS A 90 -5.69 20.29 -7.59
C HIS A 90 -5.35 21.61 -8.30
N CYS A 91 -4.80 22.60 -7.59
CA CYS A 91 -4.33 23.87 -8.17
C CYS A 91 -3.00 23.76 -8.93
N ILE A 92 -2.33 22.61 -8.85
CA ILE A 92 -1.09 22.34 -9.59
C ILE A 92 -1.45 21.74 -10.95
N GLU A 93 -0.92 22.33 -12.02
CA GLU A 93 -0.99 21.72 -13.34
C GLU A 93 -0.09 20.47 -13.36
N ALA A 94 -0.68 19.29 -13.20
CA ALA A 94 0.02 17.99 -13.09
C ALA A 94 -0.71 16.87 -13.84
N TYR A 95 -0.06 15.70 -13.95
CA TYR A 95 -0.70 14.44 -14.29
C TYR A 95 -1.17 13.72 -13.00
N ASN A 96 -2.46 13.80 -12.71
CA ASN A 96 -3.02 13.33 -11.45
C ASN A 96 -3.28 11.82 -11.48
N ILE A 97 -2.70 11.08 -10.54
CA ILE A 97 -3.01 9.67 -10.28
C ILE A 97 -3.69 9.57 -8.92
N VAL A 98 -5.00 9.32 -8.92
CA VAL A 98 -5.83 9.37 -7.72
C VAL A 98 -6.01 7.97 -7.15
N MET A 99 -5.65 7.80 -5.88
CA MET A 99 -5.81 6.55 -5.13
C MET A 99 -6.79 6.77 -3.99
N GLU A 100 -7.82 5.94 -3.89
CA GLU A 100 -8.78 5.94 -2.79
C GLU A 100 -8.69 4.62 -2.03
N ASN A 101 -8.30 4.68 -0.75
CA ASN A 101 -8.17 3.51 0.13
C ASN A 101 -7.33 2.37 -0.50
N GLY A 102 -6.24 2.72 -1.18
CA GLY A 102 -5.33 1.76 -1.84
C GLY A 102 -5.79 1.28 -3.21
N ARG A 103 -6.93 1.76 -3.74
CA ARG A 103 -7.45 1.43 -5.07
C ARG A 103 -7.29 2.60 -6.04
N TRP A 104 -6.98 2.31 -7.29
CA TRP A 104 -6.85 3.34 -8.32
C TRP A 104 -8.21 3.86 -8.78
N ASN A 105 -8.48 5.15 -8.56
CA ASN A 105 -9.64 5.85 -9.09
C ASN A 105 -9.31 6.38 -10.50
N LYS A 106 -9.56 5.56 -11.52
CA LYS A 106 -9.31 5.90 -12.94
C LYS A 106 -10.19 7.05 -13.44
N GLU A 107 -11.35 7.29 -12.82
CA GLU A 107 -12.30 8.32 -13.26
C GLU A 107 -11.77 9.72 -12.93
N LEU A 108 -11.24 9.89 -11.71
CA LEU A 108 -10.63 11.15 -11.24
C LEU A 108 -9.15 11.31 -11.62
N SER A 109 -8.53 10.27 -12.16
CA SER A 109 -7.14 10.34 -12.65
C SER A 109 -7.06 10.96 -14.05
N SER A 110 -5.90 11.52 -14.39
CA SER A 110 -5.61 11.98 -15.75
C SER A 110 -5.71 10.84 -16.75
N LYS A 111 -6.54 11.05 -17.79
CA LYS A 111 -6.79 10.06 -18.86
C LYS A 111 -5.82 10.25 -20.04
N ASP A 112 -5.53 11.50 -20.37
CA ASP A 112 -4.63 11.87 -21.46
C ASP A 112 -3.19 11.99 -20.93
N LEU A 113 -2.47 10.89 -20.98
CA LEU A 113 -1.06 10.82 -20.62
C LEU A 113 -0.18 11.04 -21.87
N PRO A 114 0.96 11.73 -21.73
CA PRO A 114 1.86 12.01 -22.84
C PRO A 114 2.50 10.71 -23.32
N LYS A 115 2.91 10.71 -24.60
CA LYS A 115 3.57 9.55 -25.19
C LYS A 115 4.81 9.15 -24.36
N GLY A 116 4.89 7.88 -24.02
CA GLY A 116 6.00 7.31 -23.26
C GLY A 116 5.83 7.38 -21.74
N LEU A 117 4.77 7.98 -21.22
CA LEU A 117 4.33 7.81 -19.83
C LEU A 117 3.26 6.72 -19.76
N HIS A 118 3.52 5.68 -18.98
CA HIS A 118 2.59 4.57 -18.80
C HIS A 118 2.25 4.40 -17.32
N VAL A 119 0.97 4.47 -17.00
CA VAL A 119 0.43 4.19 -15.66
C VAL A 119 -0.51 3.00 -15.73
N LYS A 120 -0.19 1.95 -14.99
CA LYS A 120 -0.90 0.66 -15.01
C LYS A 120 -0.95 0.05 -13.62
N LEU A 121 -1.91 -0.82 -13.35
CA LEU A 121 -1.80 -1.70 -12.18
C LEU A 121 -0.72 -2.75 -12.41
N LEU A 122 -0.08 -3.23 -11.34
CA LEU A 122 0.93 -4.28 -11.42
C LEU A 122 0.39 -5.51 -12.18
N SER A 123 -0.87 -5.89 -11.95
CA SER A 123 -1.56 -6.97 -12.66
C SER A 123 -1.68 -6.76 -14.18
N GLU A 124 -1.58 -5.52 -14.64
CA GLU A 124 -1.66 -5.11 -16.05
C GLU A 124 -0.27 -4.90 -16.69
N THR A 125 0.82 -5.09 -15.91
CA THR A 125 2.20 -4.91 -16.39
C THR A 125 2.83 -6.20 -16.92
N SER A 126 3.96 -6.06 -17.64
CA SER A 126 4.76 -7.21 -18.03
C SER A 126 5.47 -7.83 -16.82
N GLY A 127 5.77 -9.13 -16.91
CA GLY A 127 6.50 -9.84 -15.85
C GLY A 127 7.89 -9.25 -15.54
N GLU A 128 8.46 -8.42 -16.41
CA GLU A 128 9.77 -7.78 -16.16
C GLU A 128 9.71 -6.76 -15.02
N VAL A 129 8.58 -6.10 -14.83
CA VAL A 129 8.37 -5.11 -13.75
C VAL A 129 8.54 -5.76 -12.39
N SER A 130 8.16 -7.03 -12.23
CA SER A 130 8.34 -7.81 -10.99
C SER A 130 9.78 -7.85 -10.50
N LYS A 131 10.77 -7.65 -11.38
CA LYS A 131 12.19 -7.61 -11.01
C LYS A 131 12.55 -6.40 -10.16
N TYR A 132 11.73 -5.34 -10.17
CA TYR A 132 11.99 -4.08 -9.49
C TYR A 132 11.06 -3.85 -8.28
N ILE A 133 9.85 -4.40 -8.29
CA ILE A 133 8.88 -4.18 -7.21
C ILE A 133 9.33 -4.89 -5.92
N TYR A 134 9.18 -4.20 -4.79
CA TYR A 134 9.53 -4.66 -3.43
C TYR A 134 11.01 -5.04 -3.20
N LYS A 135 11.93 -4.57 -4.07
CA LYS A 135 13.37 -4.85 -3.89
C LYS A 135 14.17 -3.70 -3.27
N THR A 136 13.70 -2.47 -3.41
CA THR A 136 14.42 -1.29 -2.91
C THR A 136 14.46 -1.23 -1.40
N VAL A 137 13.38 -1.62 -0.73
CA VAL A 137 13.27 -1.66 0.72
C VAL A 137 12.96 -3.09 1.14
N PRO A 138 13.84 -3.77 1.90
CA PRO A 138 13.59 -5.11 2.40
C PRO A 138 12.33 -5.14 3.28
N HIS A 139 11.46 -6.14 3.05
CA HIS A 139 10.19 -6.28 3.78
C HIS A 139 10.38 -6.50 5.28
N ASP A 140 11.54 -7.01 5.69
CA ASP A 140 11.96 -7.31 7.06
C ASP A 140 12.71 -6.15 7.74
N THR A 141 12.60 -4.93 7.20
CA THR A 141 13.26 -3.76 7.81
C THR A 141 12.58 -3.31 9.11
N ASN A 142 11.26 -3.12 9.08
CA ASN A 142 10.47 -2.73 10.25
C ASN A 142 8.99 -3.11 10.05
N ALA A 143 8.20 -2.99 11.13
CA ALA A 143 6.79 -3.38 11.15
C ALA A 143 5.94 -2.73 10.04
N PHE A 144 6.16 -1.44 9.74
CA PHE A 144 5.36 -0.72 8.76
C PHE A 144 5.74 -1.07 7.33
N THR A 145 7.04 -1.23 7.05
CA THR A 145 7.50 -1.75 5.76
C THR A 145 6.97 -3.15 5.52
N ALA A 146 6.97 -4.00 6.55
CA ALA A 146 6.43 -5.35 6.50
C ALA A 146 4.92 -5.34 6.19
N LEU A 147 4.14 -4.50 6.89
CA LEU A 147 2.72 -4.32 6.60
C LEU A 147 2.46 -3.78 5.20
N ASN A 148 3.15 -2.74 4.77
CA ASN A 148 3.00 -2.20 3.41
C ASN A 148 3.32 -3.27 2.36
N SER A 149 4.38 -4.05 2.57
CA SER A 149 4.77 -5.15 1.67
C SER A 149 3.78 -6.30 1.71
N ALA A 150 3.16 -6.60 2.86
CA ALA A 150 2.14 -7.64 2.99
C ALA A 150 0.83 -7.29 2.28
N PHE A 151 0.35 -6.05 2.44
CA PHE A 151 -0.99 -5.66 2.00
C PHE A 151 -1.05 -4.98 0.62
N SER A 152 0.06 -4.44 0.10
CA SER A 152 0.08 -3.81 -1.22
C SER A 152 0.17 -4.87 -2.33
N THR A 153 -0.93 -5.52 -2.72
CA THR A 153 -0.89 -6.67 -3.66
C THR A 153 -1.00 -6.30 -5.14
N ASN A 154 -1.60 -5.15 -5.46
CA ASN A 154 -1.75 -4.68 -6.84
C ASN A 154 -1.50 -3.17 -6.97
N PRO A 155 -0.27 -2.69 -6.71
CA PRO A 155 0.04 -1.27 -6.73
C PRO A 155 -0.05 -0.68 -8.14
N VAL A 156 -0.19 0.65 -8.22
CA VAL A 156 0.01 1.39 -9.46
C VAL A 156 1.51 1.44 -9.78
N VAL A 157 1.85 1.12 -11.01
CA VAL A 157 3.18 1.21 -11.59
C VAL A 157 3.19 2.37 -12.58
N ILE A 158 4.08 3.32 -12.32
CA ILE A 158 4.37 4.44 -13.20
C ILE A 158 5.71 4.14 -13.89
N SER A 159 5.71 4.14 -15.21
CA SER A 159 6.91 3.85 -16.01
C SER A 159 7.06 4.86 -17.14
N LEU A 160 8.31 5.21 -17.42
CA LEU A 160 8.71 6.16 -18.44
C LEU A 160 9.58 5.45 -19.47
N GLU A 161 9.25 5.62 -20.75
CA GLU A 161 10.16 5.23 -21.82
C GLU A 161 11.46 6.04 -21.76
N LYS A 162 12.53 5.45 -22.30
CA LYS A 162 13.85 6.09 -22.29
C LYS A 162 13.78 7.43 -23.03
N ASN A 163 14.34 8.47 -22.42
CA ASN A 163 14.37 9.85 -22.92
C ASN A 163 13.00 10.55 -22.99
N THR A 164 11.95 10.03 -22.36
CA THR A 164 10.70 10.78 -22.19
C THR A 164 10.95 11.98 -21.27
N VAL A 165 10.52 13.17 -21.71
CA VAL A 165 10.52 14.40 -20.92
C VAL A 165 9.06 14.81 -20.74
N LEU A 166 8.63 14.90 -19.48
CA LEU A 166 7.30 15.39 -19.13
C LEU A 166 7.33 16.92 -19.08
N ASP A 167 6.27 17.54 -19.59
CA ASP A 167 6.04 18.99 -19.57
C ASP A 167 5.48 19.49 -18.22
N LYS A 168 4.88 18.59 -17.44
CA LYS A 168 4.36 18.84 -16.09
C LYS A 168 4.62 17.65 -15.15
N PRO A 169 4.64 17.87 -13.82
CA PRO A 169 4.86 16.81 -12.84
C PRO A 169 3.77 15.73 -12.84
#